data_AF-A0A3D2MCQ9-F1
#
_entry.id   AF-A0A3D2MCQ9-F1
#
_cell.length_a   1.000
_cell.length_b   1.000
_cell.length_c   1.000
_cell.angle_alpha   90.00
_cell.angle_beta   90.00
_cell.angle_gamma   90.00
#
_symmetry.space_group_name_H-M   'P 1'
#
loop_
_entity.id
_entity.type
_entity.pdbx_description
1 polymer ?
#
loop_
_entity_poly.entity_id
_entity_poly.type
_entity_poly.pdbx_seq_one_letter_code
_entity_poly.pdbx_strand_id
1 'polypeptide(L)'
;MSLNNIGISYSGSYLLQGNQIERLKKSLELNASTTELLLRTDKKECDIDSLRKVYNGNILFHVPAINPDLANLKIVNEIVRNLKENKIELITINASNLSLDLFEWSTLDEQKKYFLNIVTAISTLASNKIEVAVDNIKYEENNTLFGSNIAQMTDIIVYSRKMLVRDFGFREEEAEKYIGLSLNIDNIRTDSSKESLENWMEVFSNSIKCIKISNSNDADKINKMLDIMEKDNKDYTILLSTNSDLDEINSGYINLINLIDKDSSIEIEEKNTITDIKSDKKMTNYIILGMIIATIVIICMMFVLKLR
;
A
#
# COMPACT_ATOMS: atom_id res chain seq x y z
N MET A 1 -18.72 -1.23 -14.94
CA MET A 1 -17.41 -1.82 -14.55
C MET A 1 -17.68 -3.15 -13.82
N SER A 2 -16.78 -4.14 -13.86
CA SER A 2 -17.05 -5.42 -13.19
C SER A 2 -16.68 -5.35 -11.70
N LEU A 3 -17.59 -5.72 -10.80
CA LEU A 3 -17.29 -5.88 -9.36
C LEU A 3 -16.14 -6.88 -9.09
N ASN A 4 -15.81 -7.72 -10.07
CA ASN A 4 -14.75 -8.75 -9.99
C ASN A 4 -13.33 -8.19 -9.88
N ASN A 5 -13.16 -6.86 -9.92
CA ASN A 5 -11.88 -6.18 -9.83
C ASN A 5 -11.75 -5.30 -8.58
N ILE A 6 -12.70 -5.37 -7.65
CA ILE A 6 -12.70 -4.55 -6.44
C ILE A 6 -12.19 -5.37 -5.24
N GLY A 7 -11.30 -4.76 -4.46
CA GLY A 7 -10.57 -5.45 -3.41
C GLY A 7 -10.18 -4.55 -2.24
N ILE A 8 -9.40 -5.13 -1.32
CA ILE A 8 -8.93 -4.44 -0.11
C ILE A 8 -7.41 -4.56 -0.01
N SER A 9 -6.76 -3.46 0.32
CA SER A 9 -5.35 -3.41 0.69
C SER A 9 -5.22 -3.13 2.18
N TYR A 10 -4.68 -4.12 2.90
CA TYR A 10 -4.51 -4.07 4.34
C TYR A 10 -3.13 -3.53 4.69
N SER A 11 -3.05 -2.25 5.04
CA SER A 11 -1.80 -1.56 5.41
C SER A 11 -1.64 -1.35 6.93
N GLY A 12 -2.64 -1.72 7.73
CA GLY A 12 -2.66 -1.56 9.17
C GLY A 12 -1.77 -2.56 9.91
N SER A 13 -1.48 -2.22 11.17
CA SER A 13 -0.66 -3.06 12.05
C SER A 13 -1.36 -4.37 12.42
N TYR A 14 -0.60 -5.33 12.93
CA TYR A 14 -1.15 -6.58 13.46
C TYR A 14 -2.18 -6.35 14.58
N LEU A 15 -2.03 -5.28 15.37
CA LEU A 15 -2.95 -4.99 16.48
C LEU A 15 -4.34 -4.57 16.00
N LEU A 16 -4.40 -3.86 14.86
CA LEU A 16 -5.64 -3.32 14.29
C LEU A 16 -6.29 -4.31 13.32
N GLN A 17 -5.46 -4.97 12.50
CA GLN A 17 -5.91 -5.79 11.37
C GLN A 17 -5.66 -7.28 11.52
N GLY A 18 -5.10 -7.71 12.65
CA GLY A 18 -4.75 -9.10 12.88
C GLY A 18 -3.69 -9.65 11.92
N ASN A 19 -3.59 -10.97 11.88
CA ASN A 19 -2.73 -11.73 10.97
C ASN A 19 -3.30 -11.77 9.55
N GLN A 20 -2.50 -12.28 8.60
CA GLN A 20 -2.95 -12.40 7.20
C GLN A 20 -4.22 -13.25 7.00
N ILE A 21 -4.44 -14.29 7.81
CA ILE A 21 -5.65 -15.12 7.73
C ILE A 21 -6.90 -14.34 8.16
N GLU A 22 -6.81 -13.50 9.19
CA GLU A 22 -7.91 -12.66 9.65
C GLU A 22 -8.28 -11.60 8.59
N ARG A 23 -7.28 -10.99 7.95
CA ARG A 23 -7.48 -10.08 6.82
C ARG A 23 -8.20 -10.76 5.65
N LEU A 24 -7.78 -11.98 5.30
CA LEU A 24 -8.41 -12.77 4.24
C LEU A 24 -9.84 -13.21 4.58
N LYS A 25 -10.11 -13.60 5.83
CA LYS A 25 -11.49 -13.86 6.29
C LYS A 25 -12.36 -12.61 6.16
N LYS A 26 -11.81 -11.44 6.48
CA LYS A 26 -12.54 -10.17 6.35
C LYS A 26 -12.84 -9.83 4.89
N SER A 27 -11.86 -10.03 4.01
CA SER A 27 -12.08 -9.89 2.56
C SER A 27 -13.14 -10.86 2.04
N LEU A 28 -13.16 -12.10 2.52
CA LEU A 28 -14.18 -13.08 2.16
C LEU A 28 -15.57 -12.66 2.66
N GLU A 29 -15.69 -12.17 3.90
CA GLU A 29 -16.95 -11.63 4.46
C GLU A 29 -17.51 -10.49 3.60
N LEU A 30 -16.64 -9.62 3.11
CA LEU A 30 -16.99 -8.47 2.28
C LEU A 30 -17.12 -8.81 0.79
N ASN A 31 -16.97 -10.08 0.40
CA ASN A 31 -16.94 -10.52 -1.00
C ASN A 31 -15.94 -9.75 -1.86
N ALA A 32 -14.80 -9.34 -1.28
CA ALA A 32 -13.71 -8.72 -2.01
C ALA A 32 -13.09 -9.73 -2.98
N SER A 33 -12.93 -9.33 -4.25
CA SER A 33 -12.40 -10.20 -5.31
C SER A 33 -10.87 -10.29 -5.28
N THR A 34 -10.23 -9.26 -4.74
CA THR A 34 -8.78 -9.15 -4.63
C THR A 34 -8.38 -8.67 -3.23
N THR A 35 -7.30 -9.22 -2.68
CA THR A 35 -6.75 -8.80 -1.40
C THR A 35 -5.25 -8.58 -1.51
N GLU A 36 -4.80 -7.38 -1.11
CA GLU A 36 -3.39 -7.07 -0.90
C GLU A 36 -3.01 -7.25 0.57
N LEU A 37 -1.97 -8.06 0.80
CA LEU A 37 -1.42 -8.34 2.13
C LEU A 37 -0.01 -7.75 2.26
N LEU A 38 0.38 -7.41 3.49
CA LEU A 38 1.74 -6.96 3.78
C LEU A 38 2.70 -8.15 3.88
N LEU A 39 3.69 -8.19 3.00
CA LEU A 39 4.76 -9.15 3.08
C LEU A 39 5.75 -8.78 4.20
N ARG A 40 6.18 -9.77 4.97
CA ARG A 40 7.17 -9.60 6.03
C ARG A 40 8.51 -10.22 5.62
N THR A 41 9.61 -9.53 5.91
CA THR A 41 10.97 -10.04 5.61
C THR A 41 11.34 -11.28 6.42
N ASP A 42 10.71 -11.50 7.58
CA ASP A 42 10.87 -12.70 8.40
C ASP A 42 10.06 -13.92 7.90
N LYS A 43 9.38 -13.78 6.74
CA LYS A 43 8.54 -14.81 6.09
C LYS A 43 7.38 -15.32 6.96
N LYS A 44 7.10 -14.71 8.10
CA LYS A 44 5.97 -15.13 8.94
C LYS A 44 4.66 -14.83 8.20
N GLU A 45 3.70 -15.73 8.38
CA GLU A 45 2.34 -15.60 7.83
C GLU A 45 2.28 -15.54 6.30
N CYS A 46 3.32 -16.01 5.60
CA CYS A 46 3.40 -16.06 4.12
C CYS A 46 3.24 -17.49 3.56
N ASP A 47 2.60 -18.40 4.32
CA ASP A 47 2.29 -19.74 3.82
C ASP A 47 1.10 -19.68 2.84
N ILE A 48 1.43 -19.57 1.56
CA ILE A 48 0.46 -19.34 0.48
C ILE A 48 -0.58 -20.45 0.40
N ASP A 49 -0.21 -21.71 0.67
CA ASP A 49 -1.15 -22.84 0.66
C ASP A 49 -2.21 -22.68 1.75
N SER A 50 -1.81 -22.21 2.94
CA SER A 50 -2.74 -21.93 4.02
C SER A 50 -3.62 -20.72 3.73
N LEU A 51 -3.07 -19.66 3.13
CA LEU A 51 -3.83 -18.47 2.73
C LEU A 51 -4.92 -18.82 1.68
N ARG A 52 -4.56 -19.60 0.66
CA ARG A 52 -5.49 -20.01 -0.41
C ARG A 52 -6.59 -20.97 0.04
N LYS A 53 -6.43 -21.66 1.17
CA LYS A 53 -7.50 -22.46 1.79
C LYS A 53 -8.59 -21.59 2.41
N VAL A 54 -8.25 -20.37 2.81
CA VAL A 54 -9.18 -19.43 3.47
C VAL A 54 -9.84 -18.49 2.46
N TYR A 55 -9.13 -18.12 1.41
CA TYR A 55 -9.59 -17.14 0.43
C TYR A 55 -9.34 -17.61 -1.00
N ASN A 56 -10.40 -17.56 -1.80
CA ASN A 56 -10.43 -18.02 -3.19
C ASN A 56 -10.29 -16.89 -4.22
N GLY A 57 -10.27 -15.63 -3.78
CA GLY A 57 -10.01 -14.49 -4.65
C GLY A 57 -8.51 -14.33 -4.99
N ASN A 58 -8.21 -13.24 -5.67
CA ASN A 58 -6.84 -12.90 -6.06
C ASN A 58 -6.06 -12.38 -4.87
N ILE A 59 -4.90 -12.97 -4.59
CA ILE A 59 -3.99 -12.50 -3.54
C ILE A 59 -2.81 -11.80 -4.21
N LEU A 60 -2.48 -10.62 -3.73
CA LEU A 60 -1.26 -9.91 -4.08
C LEU A 60 -0.56 -9.43 -2.81
N PHE A 61 0.72 -9.07 -2.92
CA PHE A 61 1.53 -8.68 -1.77
C PHE A 61 2.16 -7.31 -1.97
N HIS A 62 2.02 -6.46 -0.97
CA HIS A 62 2.87 -5.28 -0.83
C HIS A 62 4.19 -5.71 -0.21
N VAL A 63 5.28 -5.59 -0.97
CA VAL A 63 6.60 -6.00 -0.51
C VAL A 63 7.28 -4.88 0.30
N PRO A 64 8.07 -5.23 1.34
CA PRO A 64 8.87 -4.25 2.04
C PRO A 64 9.75 -3.48 1.07
N ALA A 65 9.83 -2.17 1.26
CA ALA A 65 10.71 -1.37 0.44
C ALA A 65 12.17 -1.85 0.57
N ILE A 66 12.89 -1.76 -0.53
CA ILE A 66 14.28 -2.19 -0.61
C ILE A 66 15.14 -1.00 -0.22
N ASN A 67 16.07 -1.24 0.71
CA ASN A 67 16.90 -0.16 1.25
C ASN A 67 17.94 0.30 0.20
N PRO A 68 18.55 1.48 0.41
CA PRO A 68 19.45 2.08 -0.57
C PRO A 68 20.65 1.19 -0.90
N ASP A 69 21.15 0.43 0.08
CA ASP A 69 22.32 -0.44 -0.07
C ASP A 69 21.97 -1.84 -0.59
N LEU A 70 20.71 -2.09 -0.94
CA LEU A 70 20.19 -3.39 -1.41
C LEU A 70 20.39 -4.54 -0.41
N ALA A 71 20.63 -4.25 0.87
CA ALA A 71 20.96 -5.23 1.89
C ALA A 71 19.83 -6.26 2.10
N ASN A 72 18.57 -5.83 1.98
CA ASN A 72 17.42 -6.72 2.07
C ASN A 72 16.96 -7.28 0.71
N LEU A 73 17.51 -6.82 -0.43
CA LEU A 73 17.06 -7.23 -1.77
C LEU A 73 17.15 -8.75 -1.95
N LYS A 74 18.23 -9.38 -1.50
CA LYS A 74 18.39 -10.85 -1.64
C LYS A 74 17.25 -11.62 -0.97
N ILE A 75 16.87 -11.20 0.25
CA ILE A 75 15.81 -11.83 1.04
C ILE A 75 14.46 -11.60 0.36
N VAL A 76 14.16 -10.35 0.00
CA VAL A 76 12.90 -9.99 -0.68
C VAL A 76 12.79 -10.72 -2.02
N ASN A 77 13.85 -10.80 -2.81
CA ASN A 77 13.87 -11.49 -4.09
C ASN A 77 13.60 -13.00 -3.96
N GLU A 78 14.15 -13.64 -2.94
CA GLU A 78 13.87 -15.05 -2.67
C GLU A 78 12.39 -15.28 -2.33
N ILE A 79 11.80 -14.37 -1.55
CA ILE A 79 10.38 -14.43 -1.21
C ILE A 79 9.53 -14.22 -2.47
N VAL A 80 9.84 -13.20 -3.28
CA VAL A 80 9.12 -12.89 -4.51
C VAL A 80 9.15 -14.07 -5.50
N ARG A 81 10.30 -14.75 -5.63
CA ARG A 81 10.38 -15.99 -6.42
C ARG A 81 9.41 -17.05 -5.91
N ASN A 82 9.34 -17.26 -4.59
CA ASN A 82 8.39 -18.19 -3.98
C ASN A 82 6.93 -17.77 -4.21
N LEU A 83 6.62 -16.46 -4.11
CA LEU A 83 5.28 -15.94 -4.45
C LEU A 83 4.91 -16.30 -5.89
N LYS A 84 5.83 -16.11 -6.84
CA LYS A 84 5.59 -16.45 -8.24
C LYS A 84 5.38 -17.95 -8.46
N GLU A 85 6.18 -18.80 -7.82
CA GLU A 85 6.01 -20.27 -7.85
C GLU A 85 4.62 -20.69 -7.33
N ASN A 86 4.05 -19.91 -6.40
CA ASN A 86 2.71 -20.09 -5.85
C ASN A 86 1.62 -19.28 -6.58
N LYS A 87 1.86 -18.91 -7.84
CA LYS A 87 0.90 -18.26 -8.74
C LYS A 87 0.39 -16.90 -8.23
N ILE A 88 1.23 -16.18 -7.51
CA ILE A 88 1.02 -14.75 -7.28
C ILE A 88 1.57 -14.03 -8.52
N GLU A 89 0.72 -13.26 -9.18
CA GLU A 89 1.04 -12.62 -10.47
C GLU A 89 1.45 -11.15 -10.33
N LEU A 90 1.05 -10.50 -9.23
CA LEU A 90 1.29 -9.08 -8.99
C LEU A 90 1.82 -8.87 -7.56
N ILE A 91 2.81 -7.99 -7.44
CA ILE A 91 3.22 -7.38 -6.18
C ILE A 91 3.20 -5.86 -6.31
N THR A 92 3.00 -5.18 -5.19
CA THR A 92 3.22 -3.73 -5.12
C THR A 92 4.45 -3.42 -4.28
N ILE A 93 5.08 -2.30 -4.54
CA ILE A 93 6.26 -1.85 -3.82
C ILE A 93 6.25 -0.33 -3.70
N ASN A 94 6.63 0.19 -2.54
CA ASN A 94 7.02 1.58 -2.43
C ASN A 94 8.47 1.74 -2.96
N ALA A 95 8.68 2.59 -3.97
CA ALA A 95 10.01 2.93 -4.46
C ALA A 95 10.86 3.68 -3.42
N SER A 96 10.24 4.26 -2.39
CA SER A 96 10.87 5.13 -1.40
C SER A 96 10.61 4.66 0.03
N ASN A 97 11.52 3.82 0.57
CA ASN A 97 11.92 3.96 1.98
C ASN A 97 13.16 4.86 2.14
N LEU A 98 13.52 5.58 1.07
CA LEU A 98 14.59 6.56 1.03
C LEU A 98 14.03 7.91 1.45
N SER A 99 14.21 8.32 2.71
CA SER A 99 14.09 9.74 3.05
C SER A 99 15.09 10.52 2.19
N LEU A 100 14.64 11.52 1.40
CA LEU A 100 15.56 12.41 0.68
C LEU A 100 16.29 13.34 1.65
N ASP A 101 16.13 13.27 2.98
CA ASP A 101 17.10 13.90 3.91
C ASP A 101 18.52 13.36 3.67
N LEU A 102 18.64 12.10 3.25
CA LEU A 102 19.94 11.56 2.82
C LEU A 102 20.31 12.02 1.41
N PHE A 103 19.35 12.36 0.55
CA PHE A 103 19.55 12.65 -0.88
C PHE A 103 19.73 14.15 -1.18
N GLU A 104 19.11 15.06 -0.44
CA GLU A 104 19.29 16.52 -0.56
C GLU A 104 20.66 16.98 -0.05
N TRP A 105 21.19 16.29 0.97
CA TRP A 105 22.56 16.49 1.46
C TRP A 105 23.61 15.68 0.68
N SER A 106 23.16 14.88 -0.29
CA SER A 106 24.03 14.06 -1.14
C SER A 106 24.48 14.81 -2.40
N THR A 107 25.66 14.43 -2.87
CA THR A 107 26.17 14.81 -4.18
C THR A 107 25.32 14.24 -5.33
N LEU A 108 25.39 14.84 -6.51
CA LEU A 108 24.72 14.34 -7.72
C LEU A 108 25.06 12.86 -8.02
N ASP A 109 26.27 12.40 -7.70
CA ASP A 109 26.69 11.03 -7.96
C ASP A 109 26.07 10.04 -6.95
N GLU A 110 25.93 10.44 -5.68
CA GLU A 110 25.18 9.67 -4.68
C GLU A 110 23.70 9.59 -5.04
N GLN A 111 23.12 10.70 -5.49
CA GLN A 111 21.74 10.73 -5.99
C GLN A 111 21.50 9.75 -7.15
N LYS A 112 22.40 9.74 -8.14
CA LYS A 112 22.36 8.76 -9.24
C LYS A 112 22.51 7.33 -8.76
N LYS A 113 23.40 7.09 -7.78
CA LYS A 113 23.60 5.76 -7.20
C LYS A 113 22.34 5.27 -6.49
N TYR A 114 21.67 6.13 -5.72
CA TYR A 114 20.41 5.78 -5.07
C TYR A 114 19.32 5.45 -6.07
N PHE A 115 19.16 6.30 -7.09
CA PHE A 115 18.19 6.04 -8.16
C PHE A 115 18.49 4.73 -8.88
N LEU A 116 19.76 4.48 -9.22
CA LEU A 116 20.21 3.23 -9.84
C LEU A 116 19.87 2.01 -8.97
N ASN A 117 20.03 2.12 -7.66
CA ASN A 117 19.70 1.03 -6.73
C ASN A 117 18.19 0.76 -6.69
N ILE A 118 17.33 1.80 -6.67
CA ILE A 118 15.87 1.62 -6.75
C ILE A 118 15.48 0.88 -8.03
N VAL A 119 15.97 1.33 -9.20
CA VAL A 119 15.59 0.70 -10.46
C VAL A 119 16.18 -0.71 -10.61
N THR A 120 17.37 -0.96 -10.02
CA THR A 120 17.97 -2.30 -9.94
C THR A 120 17.12 -3.24 -9.09
N ALA A 121 16.67 -2.75 -7.94
CA ALA A 121 15.79 -3.49 -7.05
C ALA A 121 14.50 -3.90 -7.76
N ILE A 122 13.77 -2.95 -8.36
CA ILE A 122 12.52 -3.20 -9.08
C ILE A 122 12.73 -4.20 -10.22
N SER A 123 13.78 -4.00 -11.03
CA SER A 123 14.10 -4.91 -12.14
C SER A 123 14.46 -6.31 -11.67
N THR A 124 15.19 -6.43 -10.56
CA THR A 124 15.55 -7.72 -9.96
C THR A 124 14.29 -8.47 -9.53
N LEU A 125 13.34 -7.80 -8.87
CA LEU A 125 12.08 -8.44 -8.48
C LEU A 125 11.26 -8.87 -9.72
N ALA A 126 11.11 -7.97 -10.70
CA ALA A 126 10.39 -8.22 -11.94
C ALA A 126 11.00 -9.35 -12.79
N SER A 127 12.31 -9.56 -12.69
CA SER A 127 13.02 -10.64 -13.41
C SER A 127 12.51 -12.04 -13.07
N ASN A 128 11.84 -12.21 -11.93
CA ASN A 128 11.13 -13.44 -11.58
C ASN A 128 9.86 -13.68 -12.42
N LYS A 129 9.55 -12.81 -13.40
CA LYS A 129 8.33 -12.84 -14.22
C LYS A 129 7.05 -12.65 -13.39
N ILE A 130 7.14 -11.78 -12.40
CA ILE A 130 6.01 -11.29 -11.61
C ILE A 130 5.82 -9.81 -11.96
N GLU A 131 4.57 -9.35 -12.06
CA GLU A 131 4.30 -7.94 -12.27
C GLU A 131 4.62 -7.16 -10.99
N VAL A 132 5.33 -6.05 -11.14
CA VAL A 132 5.75 -5.16 -10.06
C VAL A 132 5.12 -3.79 -10.31
N ALA A 133 4.19 -3.41 -9.44
CA ALA A 133 3.55 -2.12 -9.47
C ALA A 133 4.14 -1.20 -8.40
N VAL A 134 4.70 -0.09 -8.82
CA VAL A 134 5.32 0.88 -7.92
C VAL A 134 4.24 1.82 -7.40
N ASP A 135 4.14 2.00 -6.08
CA ASP A 135 3.22 2.96 -5.48
C ASP A 135 3.69 4.42 -5.70
N ASN A 136 2.79 5.31 -6.10
CA ASN A 136 3.04 6.75 -6.00
C ASN A 136 2.85 7.22 -4.55
N ILE A 137 3.60 8.24 -4.16
CA ILE A 137 3.70 8.70 -2.78
C ILE A 137 3.07 10.08 -2.64
N LYS A 138 2.46 10.34 -1.50
CA LYS A 138 1.90 11.65 -1.21
C LYS A 138 3.04 12.68 -1.13
N TYR A 139 2.90 13.78 -1.84
CA TYR A 139 3.81 14.90 -1.69
C TYR A 139 3.61 15.56 -0.33
N GLU A 140 4.68 15.74 0.44
CA GLU A 140 4.69 16.61 1.61
C GLU A 140 5.88 17.55 1.50
N GLU A 141 5.71 18.85 1.81
CA GLU A 141 6.73 19.87 1.56
C GLU A 141 8.09 19.59 2.24
N ASN A 142 8.06 18.89 3.38
CA ASN A 142 9.25 18.48 4.12
C ASN A 142 9.58 17.00 3.92
N ASN A 143 8.71 16.25 3.23
CA ASN A 143 8.90 14.83 3.02
C ASN A 143 9.33 14.60 1.60
N THR A 144 10.60 14.31 1.54
CA THR A 144 11.29 14.24 0.31
C THR A 144 11.31 12.74 -0.03
N LEU A 145 10.30 12.25 -0.74
CA LEU A 145 10.22 10.86 -1.20
C LEU A 145 10.07 10.83 -2.72
N PHE A 146 10.79 9.90 -3.36
CA PHE A 146 10.65 9.67 -4.80
C PHE A 146 9.27 9.06 -5.14
N GLY A 147 8.68 9.51 -6.24
CA GLY A 147 7.41 8.97 -6.75
C GLY A 147 6.20 9.83 -6.37
N SER A 148 6.42 11.09 -5.99
CA SER A 148 5.34 12.02 -5.61
C SER A 148 4.83 12.89 -6.77
N ASN A 149 5.45 12.78 -7.95
CA ASN A 149 5.05 13.48 -9.16
C ASN A 149 5.23 12.60 -10.40
N ILE A 150 4.56 12.98 -11.48
CA ILE A 150 4.54 12.22 -12.74
C ILE A 150 5.96 12.00 -13.30
N ALA A 151 6.84 13.01 -13.24
CA ALA A 151 8.17 12.92 -13.81
C ALA A 151 9.03 11.86 -13.09
N GLN A 152 9.09 11.93 -11.75
CA GLN A 152 9.81 10.94 -10.94
C GLN A 152 9.27 9.53 -11.15
N MET A 153 7.94 9.39 -11.21
CA MET A 153 7.32 8.09 -11.37
C MET A 153 7.55 7.53 -12.79
N THR A 154 7.54 8.38 -13.80
CA THR A 154 7.94 8.02 -15.17
C THR A 154 9.37 7.53 -15.21
N ASP A 155 10.30 8.26 -14.58
CA ASP A 155 11.71 7.87 -14.53
C ASP A 155 11.87 6.49 -13.90
N ILE A 156 11.30 6.26 -12.71
CA ILE A 156 11.41 4.97 -12.02
C ILE A 156 10.90 3.83 -12.91
N ILE A 157 9.73 3.96 -13.53
CA ILE A 157 9.15 2.90 -14.37
C ILE A 157 10.00 2.67 -15.62
N VAL A 158 10.35 3.73 -16.36
CA VAL A 158 11.10 3.63 -17.62
C VAL A 158 12.50 3.08 -17.38
N TYR A 159 13.23 3.59 -16.39
CA TYR A 159 14.59 3.12 -16.11
C TYR A 159 14.60 1.69 -15.55
N SER A 160 13.60 1.30 -14.76
CA SER A 160 13.47 -0.10 -14.33
C SER A 160 13.18 -1.02 -15.52
N ARG A 161 12.30 -0.64 -16.46
CA ARG A 161 12.08 -1.43 -17.69
C ARG A 161 13.35 -1.57 -18.53
N LYS A 162 14.08 -0.46 -18.74
CA LYS A 162 15.36 -0.47 -19.46
C LYS A 162 16.39 -1.37 -18.80
N MET A 163 16.43 -1.38 -17.47
CA MET A 163 17.34 -2.22 -16.71
C MET A 163 16.93 -3.70 -16.76
N LEU A 164 15.62 -4.01 -16.73
CA LEU A 164 15.10 -5.34 -16.96
C LEU A 164 15.51 -5.89 -18.35
N VAL A 165 15.44 -5.06 -19.39
CA VAL A 165 15.91 -5.41 -20.74
C VAL A 165 17.42 -5.63 -20.75
N ARG A 166 18.19 -4.65 -20.25
CA ARG A 166 19.66 -4.62 -20.34
C ARG A 166 20.32 -5.73 -19.52
N ASP A 167 19.89 -5.92 -18.28
CA ASP A 167 20.60 -6.75 -17.30
C ASP A 167 19.99 -8.16 -17.15
N PHE A 168 18.72 -8.35 -17.55
CA PHE A 168 18.01 -9.62 -17.44
C PHE A 168 17.53 -10.20 -18.77
N GLY A 169 17.78 -9.53 -19.89
CA GLY A 169 17.55 -10.07 -21.24
C GLY A 169 16.09 -10.10 -21.70
N PHE A 170 15.22 -9.29 -21.10
CA PHE A 170 13.83 -9.14 -21.52
C PHE A 170 13.74 -8.35 -22.83
N ARG A 171 12.66 -8.54 -23.59
CA ARG A 171 12.33 -7.66 -24.72
C ARG A 171 11.65 -6.39 -24.21
N GLU A 172 11.76 -5.29 -24.96
CA GLU A 172 11.14 -4.01 -24.56
C GLU A 172 9.63 -4.14 -24.34
N GLU A 173 8.91 -4.74 -25.30
CA GLU A 173 7.47 -5.03 -25.21
C GLU A 173 7.11 -5.90 -24.00
N GLU A 174 8.01 -6.81 -23.61
CA GLU A 174 7.81 -7.70 -22.47
C GLU A 174 8.03 -6.96 -21.15
N ALA A 175 8.97 -6.02 -21.09
CA ALA A 175 9.25 -5.24 -19.88
C ALA A 175 8.07 -4.35 -19.48
N GLU A 176 7.29 -3.85 -20.44
CA GLU A 176 6.06 -3.08 -20.18
C GLU A 176 5.02 -3.88 -19.40
N LYS A 177 4.95 -5.20 -19.64
CA LYS A 177 4.07 -6.10 -18.91
C LYS A 177 4.49 -6.21 -17.43
N TYR A 178 5.78 -6.27 -17.12
CA TYR A 178 6.21 -6.63 -15.77
C TYR A 178 6.41 -5.46 -14.81
N ILE A 179 6.52 -4.23 -15.29
CA ILE A 179 6.78 -3.08 -14.41
C ILE A 179 5.76 -1.99 -14.71
N GLY A 180 5.05 -1.51 -13.68
CA GLY A 180 4.01 -0.50 -13.83
C GLY A 180 3.75 0.30 -12.57
N LEU A 181 2.58 0.92 -12.51
CA LEU A 181 2.13 1.83 -11.47
C LEU A 181 1.03 1.18 -10.62
N SER A 182 1.16 1.30 -9.31
CA SER A 182 0.06 1.17 -8.35
C SER A 182 -0.37 2.59 -7.99
N LEU A 183 -1.44 3.07 -8.61
CA LEU A 183 -1.84 4.47 -8.49
C LEU A 183 -2.73 4.64 -7.27
N ASN A 184 -2.23 5.26 -6.20
CA ASN A 184 -3.06 5.82 -5.15
C ASN A 184 -3.56 7.21 -5.53
N ILE A 185 -4.86 7.35 -5.77
CA ILE A 185 -5.46 8.63 -6.20
C ILE A 185 -5.46 9.68 -5.08
N ASP A 186 -5.38 9.26 -3.82
CA ASP A 186 -5.35 10.18 -2.67
C ASP A 186 -3.96 10.74 -2.39
N ASN A 187 -2.94 10.19 -3.02
CA ASN A 187 -1.58 10.72 -3.00
C ASN A 187 -1.35 11.78 -4.09
N ILE A 188 -2.29 11.97 -5.01
CA ILE A 188 -2.20 12.95 -6.09
C ILE A 188 -2.33 14.37 -5.51
N ARG A 189 -1.44 15.25 -5.96
CA ARG A 189 -1.41 16.67 -5.56
C ARG A 189 -2.61 17.42 -6.10
N THR A 190 -3.25 18.21 -5.24
CA THR A 190 -4.38 19.07 -5.62
C THR A 190 -3.98 20.51 -5.92
N ASP A 191 -2.74 20.90 -5.58
CA ASP A 191 -2.19 22.24 -5.73
C ASP A 191 -1.51 22.50 -7.09
N SER A 192 -1.40 21.47 -7.93
CA SER A 192 -0.74 21.53 -9.23
C SER A 192 -1.62 20.95 -10.33
N SER A 193 -2.01 21.77 -11.31
CA SER A 193 -2.75 21.30 -12.48
C SER A 193 -1.96 20.31 -13.35
N LYS A 194 -0.63 20.33 -13.25
CA LYS A 194 0.24 19.36 -13.94
C LYS A 194 0.15 17.97 -13.32
N GLU A 195 -0.12 17.90 -12.03
CA GLU A 195 -0.23 16.66 -11.27
C GLU A 195 -1.69 16.25 -11.09
N SER A 196 -2.61 16.64 -11.99
CA SER A 196 -4.02 16.26 -11.90
C SER A 196 -4.22 14.75 -12.10
N LEU A 197 -5.35 14.23 -11.58
CA LEU A 197 -5.75 12.84 -11.79
C LEU A 197 -5.78 12.45 -13.27
N GLU A 198 -6.30 13.34 -14.13
CA GLU A 198 -6.33 13.15 -15.57
C GLU A 198 -4.93 12.94 -16.15
N ASN A 199 -3.97 13.79 -15.79
CA ASN A 199 -2.62 13.69 -16.32
C ASN A 199 -1.93 12.42 -15.83
N TRP A 200 -2.14 12.04 -14.57
CA TRP A 200 -1.64 10.76 -14.04
C TRP A 200 -2.21 9.57 -14.82
N MET A 201 -3.53 9.55 -15.04
CA MET A 201 -4.18 8.46 -15.77
C MET A 201 -3.83 8.44 -17.26
N GLU A 202 -3.64 9.60 -17.89
CA GLU A 202 -3.23 9.73 -19.29
C GLU A 202 -1.81 9.17 -19.49
N VAL A 203 -0.84 9.68 -18.71
CA VAL A 203 0.58 9.30 -18.82
C VAL A 203 0.78 7.82 -18.52
N PHE A 204 0.08 7.27 -17.52
CA PHE A 204 0.24 5.90 -17.08
C PHE A 204 -0.85 4.94 -17.59
N SER A 205 -1.67 5.35 -18.56
CA SER A 205 -2.82 4.57 -19.09
C SER A 205 -2.51 3.12 -19.50
N ASN A 206 -1.27 2.82 -19.92
CA ASN A 206 -0.84 1.46 -20.26
C ASN A 206 0.11 0.84 -19.22
N SER A 207 0.37 1.55 -18.13
CA SER A 207 1.27 1.14 -17.06
C SER A 207 0.59 0.94 -15.72
N ILE A 208 -0.63 1.44 -15.51
CA ILE A 208 -1.41 1.18 -14.29
C ILE A 208 -1.72 -0.31 -14.18
N LYS A 209 -1.35 -0.90 -13.03
CA LYS A 209 -1.58 -2.30 -12.68
C LYS A 209 -2.72 -2.46 -11.69
N CYS A 210 -2.84 -1.51 -10.77
CA CYS A 210 -3.96 -1.38 -9.86
C CYS A 210 -4.10 0.07 -9.42
N ILE A 211 -5.27 0.41 -8.92
CA ILE A 211 -5.59 1.71 -8.33
C ILE A 211 -5.92 1.49 -6.85
N LYS A 212 -5.39 2.35 -5.99
CA LYS A 212 -5.65 2.37 -4.55
C LYS A 212 -6.46 3.62 -4.20
N ILE A 213 -7.41 3.45 -3.30
CA ILE A 213 -8.23 4.53 -2.73
C ILE A 213 -8.11 4.44 -1.23
N SER A 214 -7.54 5.46 -0.60
CA SER A 214 -7.40 5.56 0.85
C SER A 214 -8.54 6.36 1.48
N ASN A 215 -9.23 7.21 0.72
CA ASN A 215 -10.36 8.02 1.17
C ASN A 215 -11.61 7.71 0.35
N SER A 216 -12.39 6.72 0.79
CA SER A 216 -13.66 6.35 0.15
C SER A 216 -14.72 7.47 0.18
N ASN A 217 -14.54 8.51 1.00
CA ASN A 217 -15.51 9.60 1.12
C ASN A 217 -15.30 10.72 0.08
N ASP A 218 -14.20 10.70 -0.67
CA ASP A 218 -13.93 11.64 -1.77
C ASP A 218 -14.64 11.19 -3.05
N ALA A 219 -15.98 11.23 -3.02
CA ALA A 219 -16.82 10.75 -4.10
C ALA A 219 -16.53 11.46 -5.43
N ASP A 220 -16.20 12.75 -5.40
CA ASP A 220 -15.87 13.52 -6.61
C ASP A 220 -14.62 12.98 -7.30
N LYS A 221 -13.55 12.72 -6.55
CA LYS A 221 -12.31 12.15 -7.11
C LYS A 221 -12.51 10.72 -7.61
N ILE A 222 -13.27 9.91 -6.88
CA ILE A 222 -13.58 8.53 -7.27
C ILE A 222 -14.43 8.50 -8.54
N ASN A 223 -15.52 9.29 -8.61
CA ASN A 223 -16.35 9.37 -9.81
C ASN A 223 -15.54 9.83 -11.02
N LYS A 224 -14.68 10.83 -10.85
CA LYS A 224 -13.80 11.30 -11.91
C LYS A 224 -12.84 10.22 -12.43
N MET A 225 -12.25 9.44 -11.52
CA MET A 225 -11.43 8.28 -11.89
C MET A 225 -12.24 7.25 -12.70
N LEU A 226 -13.46 6.94 -12.25
CA LEU A 226 -14.35 6.00 -12.93
C LEU A 226 -14.75 6.48 -14.33
N ASP A 227 -15.07 7.76 -14.49
CA ASP A 227 -15.40 8.37 -15.79
C ASP A 227 -14.23 8.24 -16.79
N ILE A 228 -12.99 8.45 -16.34
CA ILE A 228 -11.79 8.28 -17.17
C ILE A 228 -11.61 6.81 -17.56
N MET A 229 -11.76 5.89 -16.60
CA MET A 229 -11.66 4.45 -16.86
C MET A 229 -12.71 3.98 -17.87
N GLU A 230 -13.96 4.44 -17.74
CA GLU A 230 -15.04 4.11 -18.67
C GLU A 230 -14.75 4.65 -20.07
N LYS A 231 -14.38 5.94 -20.16
CA LYS A 231 -14.04 6.60 -21.43
C LYS A 231 -12.91 5.89 -22.17
N ASP A 232 -11.88 5.45 -21.45
CA ASP A 232 -10.69 4.81 -22.02
C ASP A 232 -10.83 3.28 -22.14
N ASN A 233 -12.01 2.72 -21.80
CA ASN A 233 -12.31 1.30 -21.77
C ASN A 233 -11.26 0.48 -20.98
N LYS A 234 -10.94 0.97 -19.77
CA LYS A 234 -9.99 0.36 -18.84
C LYS A 234 -10.72 -0.27 -17.66
N ASP A 235 -10.29 -1.47 -17.29
CA ASP A 235 -10.87 -2.25 -16.19
C ASP A 235 -9.76 -2.64 -15.21
N TYR A 236 -9.21 -1.65 -14.50
CA TYR A 236 -8.14 -1.88 -13.52
C TYR A 236 -8.70 -2.49 -12.24
N THR A 237 -7.85 -3.25 -11.54
CA THR A 237 -8.11 -3.62 -10.14
C THR A 237 -8.15 -2.36 -9.26
N ILE A 238 -9.22 -2.18 -8.48
CA ILE A 238 -9.39 -1.09 -7.53
C ILE A 238 -9.33 -1.67 -6.11
N LEU A 239 -8.47 -1.11 -5.26
CA LEU A 239 -8.27 -1.56 -3.89
C LEU A 239 -8.61 -0.44 -2.91
N LEU A 240 -9.49 -0.71 -1.94
CA LEU A 240 -9.61 0.13 -0.75
C LEU A 240 -8.36 -0.06 0.12
N SER A 241 -7.50 0.94 0.16
CA SER A 241 -6.31 0.96 1.01
C SER A 241 -6.67 1.45 2.41
N THR A 242 -6.57 0.58 3.41
CA THR A 242 -7.01 0.90 4.77
C THR A 242 -5.99 0.49 5.83
N ASN A 243 -5.85 1.33 6.84
CA ASN A 243 -5.14 1.08 8.09
C ASN A 243 -6.08 0.98 9.30
N SER A 244 -7.39 1.08 9.08
CA SER A 244 -8.43 0.98 10.10
C SER A 244 -8.51 -0.41 10.72
N ASP A 245 -9.15 -0.49 11.88
CA ASP A 245 -9.53 -1.75 12.52
C ASP A 245 -10.43 -2.58 11.62
N LEU A 246 -10.35 -3.91 11.69
CA LEU A 246 -11.12 -4.80 10.80
C LEU A 246 -12.63 -4.49 10.81
N ASP A 247 -13.19 -4.14 11.97
CA ASP A 247 -14.62 -3.87 12.11
C ASP A 247 -15.05 -2.56 11.43
N GLU A 248 -14.14 -1.59 11.28
CA GLU A 248 -14.40 -0.30 10.65
C GLU A 248 -14.27 -0.33 9.12
N ILE A 249 -13.65 -1.37 8.56
CA ILE A 249 -13.43 -1.48 7.10
C ILE A 249 -14.75 -1.60 6.33
N ASN A 250 -15.80 -2.17 6.95
CA ASN A 250 -17.08 -2.44 6.30
C ASN A 250 -17.68 -1.18 5.66
N SER A 251 -17.74 -0.08 6.40
CA SER A 251 -18.37 1.16 5.92
C SER A 251 -17.61 1.75 4.74
N GLY A 252 -16.28 1.81 4.82
CA GLY A 252 -15.43 2.29 3.73
C GLY A 252 -15.53 1.43 2.47
N TYR A 253 -15.57 0.10 2.64
CA TYR A 253 -15.67 -0.83 1.51
C TYR A 253 -17.05 -0.80 0.85
N ILE A 254 -18.12 -0.82 1.63
CA ILE A 254 -19.50 -0.72 1.11
C ILE A 254 -19.71 0.61 0.40
N ASN A 255 -19.19 1.72 0.97
CA ASN A 255 -19.27 3.02 0.32
C ASN A 255 -18.56 3.01 -1.05
N LEU A 256 -17.36 2.41 -1.13
CA LEU A 256 -16.65 2.26 -2.40
C LEU A 256 -17.45 1.42 -3.41
N ILE A 257 -18.05 0.31 -2.99
CA ILE A 257 -18.90 -0.52 -3.84
C ILE A 257 -20.09 0.29 -4.38
N ASN A 258 -20.77 1.05 -3.53
CA ASN A 258 -21.93 1.86 -3.93
C ASN A 258 -21.57 2.98 -4.92
N LEU A 259 -20.34 3.50 -4.88
CA LEU A 259 -19.85 4.47 -5.86
C LEU A 259 -19.55 3.82 -7.22
N ILE A 260 -18.99 2.61 -7.21
CA ILE A 260 -18.59 1.90 -8.44
C ILE A 260 -19.77 1.22 -9.12
N ASP A 261 -20.67 0.62 -8.33
CA ASP A 261 -21.85 -0.09 -8.80
C ASP A 261 -23.11 0.57 -8.25
N LYS A 262 -23.52 1.63 -8.96
CA LYS A 262 -24.70 2.46 -8.65
C LYS A 262 -26.01 1.66 -8.65
N ASP A 263 -26.04 0.49 -9.28
CA ASP A 263 -27.21 -0.39 -9.34
C ASP A 263 -27.26 -1.40 -8.18
N SER A 264 -26.14 -1.64 -7.50
CA SER A 264 -26.04 -2.60 -6.39
C SER A 264 -26.45 -2.07 -5.02
N SER A 265 -26.73 -0.76 -4.89
CA SER A 265 -27.01 -0.01 -3.66
C SER A 265 -27.15 -0.87 -2.40
N ILE A 266 -26.00 -1.24 -1.84
CA ILE A 266 -25.92 -2.06 -0.64
C ILE A 266 -26.16 -1.13 0.53
N GLU A 267 -27.25 -1.36 1.26
CA GLU A 267 -27.50 -0.64 2.50
C GLU A 267 -26.36 -0.93 3.48
N ILE A 268 -25.77 0.14 4.02
CA ILE A 268 -24.90 0.01 5.18
C ILE A 268 -25.81 -0.41 6.33
N GLU A 269 -25.87 -1.71 6.63
CA GLU A 269 -26.31 -2.12 7.96
C GLU A 269 -25.26 -1.56 8.93
N GLU A 270 -25.51 -0.34 9.41
CA GLU A 270 -24.98 0.09 10.68
C GLU A 270 -25.46 -0.96 11.68
N LYS A 271 -24.61 -1.95 11.97
CA LYS A 271 -24.68 -2.58 13.27
C LYS A 271 -24.59 -1.43 14.24
N ASN A 272 -25.74 -1.04 14.77
CA ASN A 272 -25.88 -0.18 15.93
C ASN A 272 -25.18 -0.88 17.10
N THR A 273 -23.86 -0.91 17.10
CA THR A 273 -23.07 -0.81 18.31
C THR A 273 -23.10 0.65 18.72
N ILE A 274 -24.30 1.16 19.01
CA ILE A 274 -24.45 2.12 20.10
C ILE A 274 -24.20 1.31 21.38
N THR A 275 -22.95 0.95 21.60
CA THR A 275 -22.43 1.22 22.92
C THR A 275 -21.97 2.65 22.83
N ASP A 276 -22.82 3.56 23.30
CA ASP A 276 -22.35 4.77 23.96
C ASP A 276 -21.31 4.30 25.00
N ILE A 277 -20.06 4.11 24.58
CA ILE A 277 -18.95 4.32 25.46
C ILE A 277 -18.95 5.82 25.60
N LYS A 278 -19.81 6.32 26.52
CA LYS A 278 -19.45 7.46 27.34
C LYS A 278 -18.01 7.18 27.72
N SER A 279 -17.08 7.87 27.06
CA SER A 279 -15.73 8.00 27.57
C SER A 279 -15.93 8.57 28.95
N ASP A 280 -15.95 7.67 29.93
CA ASP A 280 -16.22 8.03 31.29
C ASP A 280 -14.97 8.81 31.67
N LYS A 281 -15.00 10.14 31.48
CA LYS A 281 -13.87 11.04 31.74
C LYS A 281 -13.28 10.76 33.12
N LYS A 282 -14.11 10.24 34.05
CA LYS A 282 -13.69 9.64 35.31
C LYS A 282 -12.69 8.49 35.16
N MET A 283 -12.96 7.45 34.37
CA MET A 283 -12.08 6.30 34.17
C MET A 283 -10.73 6.69 33.56
N THR A 284 -10.73 7.53 32.50
CA THR A 284 -9.49 8.05 31.91
C THR A 284 -8.71 8.90 32.90
N ASN A 285 -9.40 9.74 33.70
CA ASN A 285 -8.77 10.51 34.77
C ASN A 285 -8.23 9.62 35.90
N TYR A 286 -8.89 8.51 36.25
CA TYR A 286 -8.41 7.55 37.24
C TYR A 286 -7.18 6.77 36.75
N ILE A 287 -7.12 6.42 35.46
CA ILE A 287 -5.94 5.79 34.85
C ILE A 287 -4.76 6.76 34.87
N ILE A 288 -4.97 8.02 34.45
CA ILE A 288 -3.94 9.07 34.49
C ILE A 288 -3.49 9.33 35.94
N LEU A 289 -4.42 9.42 36.89
CA LEU A 289 -4.11 9.62 38.31
C LEU A 289 -3.34 8.42 38.88
N GLY A 290 -3.68 7.19 38.49
CA GLY A 290 -2.98 5.97 38.86
C GLY A 290 -1.54 5.96 38.33
N MET A 291 -1.31 6.38 37.08
CA MET A 291 0.03 6.52 36.51
C MET A 291 0.88 7.57 37.24
N ILE A 292 0.29 8.70 37.60
CA ILE A 292 0.97 9.75 38.38
C ILE A 292 1.36 9.22 39.76
N ILE A 293 0.44 8.56 40.48
CA ILE A 293 0.72 7.99 41.80
C ILE A 293 1.81 6.93 41.73
N ALA A 294 1.75 6.02 40.75
CA ALA A 294 2.79 5.00 40.55
C ALA A 294 4.16 5.62 40.30
N THR A 295 4.22 6.69 39.48
CA THR A 295 5.46 7.41 39.19
C THR A 295 6.04 8.06 40.45
N ILE A 296 5.20 8.69 41.27
CA ILE A 296 5.61 9.30 42.55
C ILE A 296 6.13 8.22 43.51
N VAL A 297 5.44 7.07 43.62
CA VAL A 297 5.88 5.96 44.47
C VAL A 297 7.23 5.41 44.02
N ILE A 298 7.46 5.27 42.71
CA ILE A 298 8.75 4.84 42.16
C ILE A 298 9.85 5.84 42.51
N ILE A 299 9.62 7.15 42.31
CA ILE A 299 10.58 8.21 42.65
C ILE A 299 10.88 8.22 44.16
N CYS A 300 9.87 8.06 45.02
CA CYS A 300 10.04 7.96 46.46
C CYS A 300 10.80 6.69 46.86
N MET A 301 10.53 5.55 46.23
CA MET A 301 11.29 4.32 46.44
C MET A 301 12.76 4.48 46.02
N MET A 302 13.02 5.14 44.89
CA MET A 302 14.39 5.45 44.46
C MET A 302 15.13 6.33 45.48
N PHE A 303 14.43 7.30 46.09
CA PHE A 303 14.98 8.18 47.12
C PHE A 303 15.24 7.45 48.46
N VAL A 304 14.33 6.57 48.88
CA VAL A 304 14.44 5.80 50.14
C VAL A 304 15.49 4.69 50.03
N LEU A 305 15.63 4.07 48.85
CA LEU A 305 16.60 2.98 48.63
C LEU A 305 18.03 3.47 48.37
N LYS A 306 18.29 4.79 48.37
CA LYS A 306 19.63 5.37 48.11
C LYS A 306 20.31 4.74 46.89
N LEU A 307 19.53 4.44 45.85
CA LEU A 307 20.07 4.06 44.55
C LEU A 307 20.60 5.33 43.90
N ARG A 308 21.87 5.62 44.17
CA ARG A 308 22.73 6.32 43.21
C ARG A 308 22.97 5.42 42.01
#